data_AF-A0A813GCV9-F1
#
_entry.id   AF-A0A813GCV9-F1
#
_cell.length_a   1.000
_cell.length_b   1.000
_cell.length_c   1.000
_cell.angle_alpha   90.00
_cell.angle_beta   90.00
_cell.angle_gamma   90.00
#
_symmetry.space_group_name_H-M   'P 1'
#
loop_
_entity.id
_entity.type
_entity.pdbx_description
1 polymer ?
#
loop_
_entity_poly.entity_id
_entity_poly.type
_entity_poly.pdbx_seq_one_letter_code
_entity_poly.pdbx_strand_id
1 'polypeptide(L)'
;VLDKYIAGQLTDNELYKGTQWEKLWSWPYELSLPIFQYCRDNKVRLVALNTDSEVLLKVSQGGLEALTDQDWQRWVPDRKGFATMTKDAGFKTYMGRVIIPSFYIHEKLGILNYTLSGEKLDQPLNLNRFVSGRLIWDETMAGAAVQFVEEKKGQGGLMCVLVGGDHVKYQYGLRARMERLAMRPGNKFGRELQVASVMLNPGPGDALSRDGPMMAPGPDGQQKVIQFSDFVFAREDAESEAPAIVRVGVPDS
;
A
#
# COMPACT_ATOMS: atom_id res chain seq x y z
N VAL A 1 -11.08 -17.41 -3.53
CA VAL A 1 -11.82 -16.80 -4.65
C VAL A 1 -10.88 -16.48 -5.82
N LEU A 2 -9.83 -15.67 -5.61
CA LEU A 2 -8.88 -15.29 -6.66
C LEU A 2 -8.29 -16.48 -7.44
N ASP A 3 -7.78 -17.51 -6.75
CA ASP A 3 -7.21 -18.69 -7.43
C ASP A 3 -8.24 -19.43 -8.32
N LYS A 4 -9.51 -19.52 -7.87
CA LYS A 4 -10.60 -20.13 -8.66
C LYS A 4 -10.93 -19.29 -9.90
N TYR A 5 -10.92 -17.96 -9.76
CA TYR A 5 -11.13 -17.06 -10.90
C TYR A 5 -10.00 -17.17 -11.93
N ILE A 6 -8.73 -17.20 -11.51
CA ILE A 6 -7.58 -17.42 -12.39
C ILE A 6 -7.64 -18.80 -13.09
N ALA A 7 -8.15 -19.82 -12.39
CA ALA A 7 -8.41 -21.14 -12.97
C ALA A 7 -9.58 -21.17 -13.98
N GLY A 8 -10.27 -20.05 -14.21
CA GLY A 8 -11.44 -19.96 -15.10
C GLY A 8 -12.70 -20.61 -14.52
N GLN A 9 -12.74 -20.85 -13.20
CA GLN A 9 -13.85 -21.51 -12.52
C GLN A 9 -14.90 -20.53 -12.00
N LEU A 10 -14.65 -19.22 -12.10
CA LEU A 10 -15.57 -18.16 -11.70
C LEU A 10 -15.70 -17.15 -12.83
N THR A 11 -16.91 -16.65 -13.01
CA THR A 11 -17.24 -15.50 -13.86
C THR A 11 -16.82 -14.18 -13.20
N ASP A 12 -16.82 -13.10 -13.98
CA ASP A 12 -16.48 -11.75 -13.50
C ASP A 12 -17.43 -11.28 -12.37
N ASN A 13 -18.71 -11.66 -12.44
CA ASN A 13 -19.71 -11.36 -11.40
C ASN A 13 -19.54 -12.22 -10.14
N GLU A 14 -19.14 -13.50 -10.30
CA GLU A 14 -18.82 -14.35 -9.14
C GLU A 14 -17.54 -13.89 -8.44
N LEU A 15 -16.56 -13.35 -9.19
CA LEU A 15 -15.40 -12.69 -8.60
C LEU A 15 -15.84 -11.46 -7.79
N TYR A 16 -16.65 -10.56 -8.35
CA TYR A 16 -17.18 -9.37 -7.68
C TYR A 16 -17.87 -9.70 -6.34
N LYS A 17 -18.76 -10.69 -6.35
CA LYS A 17 -19.45 -11.15 -5.14
C LYS A 17 -18.50 -11.83 -4.17
N GLY A 18 -17.62 -12.69 -4.67
CA GLY A 18 -16.69 -13.46 -3.86
C GLY A 18 -15.62 -12.61 -3.17
N THR A 19 -15.23 -11.47 -3.75
CA THR A 19 -14.33 -10.50 -3.11
C THR A 19 -15.07 -9.52 -2.22
N GLN A 20 -16.40 -9.56 -2.15
CA GLN A 20 -17.22 -8.57 -1.46
C GLN A 20 -16.87 -7.13 -1.89
N TRP A 21 -16.68 -6.93 -3.20
CA TRP A 21 -16.11 -5.69 -3.74
C TRP A 21 -16.85 -4.44 -3.27
N GLU A 22 -18.19 -4.45 -3.34
CA GLU A 22 -19.04 -3.33 -2.88
C GLU A 22 -18.77 -2.92 -1.43
N LYS A 23 -18.46 -3.89 -0.57
CA LYS A 23 -18.21 -3.66 0.85
C LYS A 23 -16.79 -3.15 1.09
N LEU A 24 -15.80 -3.80 0.47
CA LEU A 24 -14.39 -3.62 0.79
C LEU A 24 -13.68 -2.58 -0.08
N TRP A 25 -14.30 -2.15 -1.18
CA TRP A 25 -13.70 -1.27 -2.16
C TRP A 25 -14.68 -0.20 -2.62
N SER A 26 -14.31 1.06 -2.42
CA SER A 26 -15.18 2.20 -2.76
C SER A 26 -15.12 2.62 -4.23
N TRP A 27 -14.30 1.95 -5.05
CA TRP A 27 -14.13 2.27 -6.47
C TRP A 27 -14.98 1.37 -7.37
N PRO A 28 -15.46 1.87 -8.52
CA PRO A 28 -16.18 1.05 -9.49
C PRO A 28 -15.38 -0.19 -9.89
N TYR A 29 -16.03 -1.36 -9.86
CA TYR A 29 -15.39 -2.64 -10.15
C TYR A 29 -14.87 -2.72 -11.58
N GLU A 30 -15.56 -2.04 -12.50
CA GLU A 30 -15.29 -1.95 -13.92
C GLU A 30 -13.89 -1.36 -14.19
N LEU A 31 -13.37 -0.52 -13.30
CA LEU A 31 -12.01 0.03 -13.41
C LEU A 31 -10.93 -1.04 -13.21
N SER A 32 -11.20 -2.06 -12.39
CA SER A 32 -10.26 -3.15 -12.09
C SER A 32 -10.49 -4.39 -12.94
N LEU A 33 -11.67 -4.50 -13.58
CA LEU A 33 -12.05 -5.67 -14.35
C LEU A 33 -11.07 -6.04 -15.48
N PRO A 34 -10.55 -5.10 -16.30
CA PRO A 34 -9.57 -5.43 -17.34
C PRO A 34 -8.29 -6.05 -16.79
N ILE A 35 -7.85 -5.63 -15.59
CA ILE A 35 -6.68 -6.20 -14.91
C ILE A 35 -6.98 -7.65 -14.50
N PHE A 36 -8.14 -7.89 -13.89
CA PHE A 36 -8.54 -9.25 -13.51
C PHE A 36 -8.67 -10.17 -14.72
N GLN A 37 -9.32 -9.72 -15.79
CA GLN A 37 -9.44 -10.49 -17.04
C GLN A 37 -8.06 -10.80 -17.64
N TYR A 38 -7.16 -9.82 -17.73
CA TYR A 38 -5.79 -10.03 -18.18
C TYR A 38 -5.07 -11.09 -17.34
N CYS A 39 -5.18 -11.03 -16.02
CA CYS A 39 -4.56 -12.01 -15.14
C CYS A 39 -5.13 -13.42 -15.34
N ARG A 40 -6.45 -13.57 -15.50
CA ARG A 40 -7.10 -14.86 -15.77
C ARG A 40 -6.63 -15.46 -17.10
N ASP A 41 -6.65 -14.65 -18.15
CA ASP A 41 -6.40 -15.08 -19.53
C ASP A 41 -4.92 -15.45 -19.72
N ASN A 42 -4.01 -14.77 -19.01
CA ASN A 42 -2.56 -15.03 -19.04
C ASN A 42 -2.04 -15.87 -17.85
N LYS A 43 -2.94 -16.41 -17.01
CA LYS A 43 -2.60 -17.21 -15.82
C LYS A 43 -1.63 -16.51 -14.86
N VAL A 44 -1.69 -15.18 -14.80
CA VAL A 44 -0.97 -14.38 -13.81
C VAL A 44 -1.69 -14.53 -12.47
N ARG A 45 -0.96 -14.96 -11.44
CA ARG A 45 -1.54 -15.16 -10.12
C ARG A 45 -1.95 -13.82 -9.50
N LEU A 46 -3.15 -13.78 -8.94
CA LEU A 46 -3.64 -12.65 -8.13
C LEU A 46 -3.43 -12.97 -6.64
N VAL A 47 -2.87 -12.00 -5.92
CA VAL A 47 -2.63 -12.09 -4.47
C VAL A 47 -3.34 -10.92 -3.80
N ALA A 48 -4.18 -11.22 -2.81
CA ALA A 48 -4.81 -10.18 -1.99
C ALA A 48 -3.79 -9.71 -0.93
N LEU A 49 -3.44 -8.43 -0.99
CA LEU A 49 -2.50 -7.82 -0.03
C LEU A 49 -3.20 -6.92 0.98
N ASN A 50 -4.48 -6.64 0.76
CA ASN A 50 -5.23 -5.68 1.57
C ASN A 50 -5.25 -6.11 3.05
N THR A 51 -5.41 -5.14 3.93
CA THR A 51 -5.49 -5.35 5.37
C THR A 51 -6.80 -6.01 5.75
N ASP A 52 -6.76 -6.90 6.73
CA ASP A 52 -7.96 -7.45 7.32
C ASP A 52 -8.81 -6.35 7.97
N SER A 53 -10.10 -6.35 7.66
CA SER A 53 -11.09 -5.45 8.26
C SER A 53 -11.05 -5.46 9.79
N GLU A 54 -10.73 -6.59 10.41
CA GLU A 54 -10.70 -6.73 11.86
C GLU A 54 -9.69 -5.77 12.50
N VAL A 55 -8.46 -5.70 11.97
CA VAL A 55 -7.42 -4.85 12.56
C VAL A 55 -7.66 -3.37 12.25
N LEU A 56 -8.19 -3.05 11.06
CA LEU A 56 -8.56 -1.68 10.72
C LEU A 56 -9.70 -1.17 11.59
N LEU A 57 -10.68 -2.00 11.91
CA LEU A 57 -11.77 -1.65 12.83
C LEU A 57 -11.24 -1.37 14.25
N LYS A 58 -10.41 -2.27 14.80
CA LYS A 58 -9.78 -2.08 16.13
C LYS A 58 -9.02 -0.75 16.21
N VAL A 59 -8.21 -0.46 15.19
CA VAL A 59 -7.39 0.75 15.15
C VAL A 59 -8.21 2.00 14.89
N SER A 60 -9.29 1.90 14.11
CA SER A 60 -10.22 3.01 13.88
C SER A 60 -10.93 3.43 15.16
N GLN A 61 -11.29 2.47 16.02
CA GLN A 61 -11.97 2.72 17.30
C GLN A 61 -10.98 3.16 18.39
N GLY A 62 -9.91 2.39 18.58
CA GLY A 62 -9.04 2.49 19.75
C GLY A 62 -7.61 2.93 19.47
N GLY A 63 -7.22 3.10 18.20
CA GLY A 63 -5.84 3.44 17.82
C GLY A 63 -4.90 2.25 17.88
N LEU A 64 -3.61 2.53 17.82
CA LEU A 64 -2.59 1.49 17.96
C LEU A 64 -2.61 0.84 19.35
N GLU A 65 -3.12 1.55 20.35
CA GLU A 65 -3.26 1.09 21.73
C GLU A 65 -4.32 -0.01 21.89
N ALA A 66 -5.25 -0.15 20.95
CA ALA A 66 -6.23 -1.24 20.95
C ALA A 66 -5.68 -2.56 20.40
N LEU A 67 -4.49 -2.56 19.82
CA LEU A 67 -3.87 -3.77 19.31
C LEU A 67 -3.26 -4.58 20.47
N THR A 68 -3.68 -5.84 20.58
CA THR A 68 -3.06 -6.81 21.48
C THR A 68 -1.69 -7.24 20.96
N ASP A 69 -0.87 -7.87 21.80
CA ASP A 69 0.42 -8.42 21.33
C ASP A 69 0.23 -9.47 20.22
N GLN A 70 -0.88 -10.21 20.24
CA GLN A 70 -1.23 -11.13 19.16
C GLN A 70 -1.56 -10.39 17.86
N ASP A 71 -2.27 -9.26 17.93
CA ASP A 71 -2.53 -8.43 16.75
C ASP A 71 -1.23 -7.86 16.17
N TRP A 72 -0.34 -7.34 17.04
CA TRP A 72 0.99 -6.87 16.64
C TRP A 72 1.79 -7.97 15.95
N GLN A 73 1.83 -9.18 16.52
CA GLN A 73 2.55 -10.30 15.93
C GLN A 73 1.97 -10.73 14.58
N ARG A 74 0.63 -10.69 14.43
CA ARG A 74 -0.06 -11.11 13.22
C ARG A 74 0.09 -10.11 12.07
N TRP A 75 -0.03 -8.81 12.36
CA TRP A 75 -0.17 -7.78 11.33
C TRP A 75 1.03 -6.87 11.16
N VAL A 76 1.88 -6.73 12.18
CA VAL A 76 3.03 -5.83 12.16
C VAL A 76 4.28 -6.61 12.54
N PRO A 77 4.85 -7.36 11.59
CA PRO A 77 5.81 -8.39 11.93
C PRO A 77 7.17 -7.81 12.36
N ASP A 78 7.43 -6.51 12.12
CA ASP A 78 8.54 -5.76 12.72
C ASP A 78 8.06 -4.52 13.47
N ARG A 79 7.57 -4.74 14.69
CA ARG A 79 7.12 -3.69 15.62
C ARG A 79 8.20 -2.65 15.91
N LYS A 80 9.48 -3.06 16.02
CA LYS A 80 10.58 -2.14 16.31
C LYS A 80 10.83 -1.21 15.12
N GLY A 81 10.94 -1.75 13.92
CA GLY A 81 11.13 -0.96 12.70
C GLY A 81 9.92 -0.07 12.39
N PHE A 82 8.70 -0.56 12.61
CA PHE A 82 7.47 0.22 12.51
C PHE A 82 7.53 1.46 13.40
N ALA A 83 7.89 1.30 14.68
CA ALA A 83 8.00 2.41 15.62
C ALA A 83 9.24 3.30 15.39
N THR A 84 10.31 2.77 14.81
CA THR A 84 11.54 3.53 14.53
C THR A 84 11.37 4.42 13.30
N MET A 85 10.64 3.96 12.29
CA MET A 85 10.35 4.72 11.07
C MET A 85 9.70 6.07 11.38
N THR A 86 8.81 6.13 12.39
CA THR A 86 8.13 7.38 12.76
C THR A 86 9.05 8.42 13.40
N LYS A 87 10.26 8.02 13.80
CA LYS A 87 11.29 8.91 14.37
C LYS A 87 12.23 9.46 13.31
N ASP A 88 12.16 8.97 12.09
CA ASP A 88 12.97 9.46 11.00
C ASP A 88 12.59 10.91 10.65
N ALA A 89 13.59 11.76 10.41
CA ALA A 89 13.37 13.17 10.17
C ALA A 89 12.51 13.45 8.92
N GLY A 90 12.60 12.61 7.89
CA GLY A 90 11.75 12.73 6.69
C GLY A 90 10.32 12.22 6.89
N PHE A 91 10.05 11.43 7.95
CA PHE A 91 8.71 10.92 8.21
C PHE A 91 7.72 12.05 8.54
N LYS A 92 8.15 13.09 9.26
CA LYS A 92 7.31 14.28 9.50
C LYS A 92 6.90 14.97 8.20
N THR A 93 7.82 15.03 7.23
CA THR A 93 7.54 15.60 5.91
C THR A 93 6.59 14.70 5.12
N TYR A 94 6.77 13.36 5.18
CA TYR A 94 5.83 12.40 4.59
C TYR A 94 4.42 12.55 5.16
N MET A 95 4.29 12.67 6.49
CA MET A 95 3.01 12.92 7.17
C MET A 95 2.32 14.18 6.64
N GLY A 96 3.07 15.29 6.56
CA GLY A 96 2.54 16.57 6.10
C GLY A 96 2.18 16.63 4.62
N ARG A 97 2.86 15.84 3.77
CA ARG A 97 2.69 15.88 2.30
C ARG A 97 1.79 14.79 1.74
N VAL A 98 1.65 13.67 2.44
CA VAL A 98 0.88 12.51 1.95
C VAL A 98 -0.31 12.23 2.86
N ILE A 99 -0.08 11.88 4.12
CA ILE A 99 -1.15 11.34 4.97
C ILE A 99 -2.15 12.43 5.41
N ILE A 100 -1.68 13.60 5.86
CA ILE A 100 -2.54 14.68 6.33
C ILE A 100 -3.39 15.27 5.18
N PRO A 101 -2.85 15.57 3.99
CA PRO A 101 -3.67 16.00 2.86
C PRO A 101 -4.71 14.94 2.46
N SER A 102 -4.34 13.66 2.46
CA SER A 102 -5.25 12.55 2.19
C SER A 102 -6.43 12.57 3.17
N PHE A 103 -6.18 12.74 4.47
CA PHE A 103 -7.24 12.89 5.49
C PHE A 103 -8.24 14.00 5.15
N TYR A 104 -7.76 15.21 4.82
CA TYR A 104 -8.64 16.34 4.52
C TYR A 104 -9.42 16.17 3.22
N ILE A 105 -8.88 15.43 2.24
CA ILE A 105 -9.63 15.05 1.04
C ILE A 105 -10.76 14.09 1.43
N HIS A 106 -10.48 13.07 2.23
CA HIS A 106 -11.50 12.11 2.70
C HIS A 106 -12.58 12.80 3.56
N GLU A 107 -12.20 13.78 4.38
CA GLU A 107 -13.14 14.61 5.13
C GLU A 107 -14.09 15.37 4.21
N LYS A 108 -13.53 16.07 3.20
CA LYS A 108 -14.33 16.81 2.21
C LYS A 108 -15.26 15.92 1.39
N LEU A 109 -14.84 14.70 1.09
CA LEU A 109 -15.65 13.71 0.39
C LEU A 109 -16.69 13.01 1.29
N GLY A 110 -16.67 13.26 2.61
CA GLY A 110 -17.64 12.68 3.55
C GLY A 110 -17.46 11.19 3.83
N ILE A 111 -16.29 10.62 3.49
CA ILE A 111 -16.02 9.17 3.56
C ILE A 111 -15.33 8.74 4.87
N LEU A 112 -15.11 9.66 5.81
CA LEU A 112 -14.54 9.35 7.14
C LEU A 112 -15.52 8.66 8.09
N ASN A 113 -16.78 8.46 7.69
CA ASN A 113 -17.78 7.71 8.46
C ASN A 113 -17.59 6.18 8.37
N TYR A 114 -16.58 5.73 7.63
CA TYR A 114 -16.24 4.33 7.44
C TYR A 114 -14.78 4.09 7.82
N THR A 115 -14.45 2.86 8.23
CA THR A 115 -13.06 2.40 8.30
C THR A 115 -12.45 2.44 6.89
N LEU A 116 -11.12 2.33 6.84
CA LEU A 116 -10.37 2.21 5.60
C LEU A 116 -10.74 0.94 4.79
N SER A 117 -11.42 -0.03 5.41
CA SER A 117 -11.96 -1.25 4.81
C SER A 117 -13.48 -1.23 4.58
N GLY A 118 -14.16 -0.11 4.83
CA GLY A 118 -15.58 0.09 4.48
C GLY A 118 -16.60 -0.24 5.58
N GLU A 119 -16.17 -0.54 6.82
CA GLU A 119 -17.09 -0.70 7.95
C GLU A 119 -17.60 0.64 8.46
N LYS A 120 -18.91 0.78 8.66
CA LYS A 120 -19.48 2.00 9.24
C LYS A 120 -19.00 2.22 10.68
N LEU A 121 -18.64 3.46 10.99
CA LEU A 121 -18.25 3.90 12.33
C LEU A 121 -19.37 4.70 13.00
N ASP A 122 -19.38 4.70 14.33
CA ASP A 122 -20.32 5.50 15.14
C ASP A 122 -20.02 7.00 15.06
N GLN A 123 -18.75 7.34 14.84
CA GLN A 123 -18.27 8.70 14.68
C GLN A 123 -17.25 8.76 13.53
N PRO A 124 -17.15 9.89 12.81
CA PRO A 124 -16.12 10.07 11.80
C PRO A 124 -14.72 9.83 12.36
N LEU A 125 -13.83 9.22 11.56
CA LEU A 125 -12.41 9.11 11.90
C LEU A 125 -11.84 10.50 12.16
N ASN A 126 -11.22 10.69 13.31
CA ASN A 126 -10.34 11.83 13.53
C ASN A 126 -8.96 11.57 12.90
N LEU A 127 -8.15 12.62 12.77
CA LEU A 127 -6.83 12.54 12.17
C LEU A 127 -5.95 11.45 12.80
N ASN A 128 -5.92 11.35 14.14
CA ASN A 128 -5.07 10.37 14.82
C ASN A 128 -5.47 8.93 14.45
N ARG A 129 -6.77 8.61 14.43
CA ARG A 129 -7.28 7.29 14.03
C ARG A 129 -7.04 6.99 12.55
N PHE A 130 -7.24 7.98 11.69
CA PHE A 130 -6.91 7.87 10.27
C PHE A 130 -5.42 7.56 10.04
N VAL A 131 -4.53 8.27 10.74
CA VAL A 131 -3.08 8.04 10.68
C VAL A 131 -2.75 6.64 11.18
N SER A 132 -3.25 6.22 12.34
CA SER A 132 -3.00 4.86 12.86
C SER A 132 -3.46 3.80 11.87
N GLY A 133 -4.67 3.94 11.32
CA GLY A 133 -5.22 3.03 10.32
C GLY A 133 -4.35 2.99 9.07
N ARG A 134 -3.93 4.15 8.56
CA ARG A 134 -3.07 4.25 7.37
C ARG A 134 -1.70 3.60 7.56
N LEU A 135 -1.08 3.79 8.72
CA LEU A 135 0.22 3.19 9.00
C LEU A 135 0.15 1.67 9.12
N ILE A 136 -0.93 1.13 9.71
CA ILE A 136 -1.19 -0.31 9.76
C ILE A 136 -1.48 -0.84 8.37
N TRP A 137 -2.27 -0.12 7.57
CA TRP A 137 -2.61 -0.52 6.21
C TRP A 137 -1.36 -0.73 5.34
N ASP A 138 -0.49 0.28 5.30
CA ASP A 138 0.76 0.20 4.55
C ASP A 138 1.69 -0.92 5.07
N GLU A 139 1.71 -1.14 6.39
CA GLU A 139 2.53 -2.19 7.02
C GLU A 139 2.05 -3.59 6.65
N THR A 140 0.74 -3.86 6.73
CA THR A 140 0.21 -5.20 6.44
C THR A 140 0.34 -5.52 4.96
N MET A 141 0.11 -4.54 4.07
CA MET A 141 0.30 -4.73 2.62
C MET A 141 1.75 -5.08 2.31
N ALA A 142 2.71 -4.34 2.89
CA ALA A 142 4.13 -4.60 2.72
C ALA A 142 4.53 -5.98 3.30
N GLY A 143 4.01 -6.33 4.47
CA GLY A 143 4.23 -7.64 5.11
C GLY A 143 3.73 -8.80 4.27
N ALA A 144 2.49 -8.72 3.78
CA ALA A 144 1.91 -9.75 2.92
C ALA A 144 2.69 -9.92 1.61
N ALA A 145 3.14 -8.82 1.00
CA ALA A 145 3.90 -8.86 -0.24
C ALA A 145 5.29 -9.49 -0.03
N VAL A 146 6.03 -9.08 1.01
CA VAL A 146 7.35 -9.67 1.33
C VAL A 146 7.21 -11.14 1.68
N GLN A 147 6.22 -11.52 2.50
CA GLN A 147 5.96 -12.91 2.86
C GLN A 147 5.67 -13.75 1.62
N PHE A 148 4.79 -13.27 0.73
CA PHE A 148 4.44 -14.01 -0.48
C PHE A 148 5.65 -14.25 -1.38
N VAL A 149 6.45 -13.22 -1.62
CA VAL A 149 7.66 -13.34 -2.46
C VAL A 149 8.66 -14.29 -1.80
N GLU A 150 8.78 -14.26 -0.46
CA GLU A 150 9.67 -15.14 0.32
C GLU A 150 9.27 -16.61 0.21
N GLU A 151 7.98 -16.91 0.32
CA GLU A 151 7.42 -18.26 0.12
C GLU A 151 7.67 -18.81 -1.29
N LYS A 152 7.88 -17.91 -2.26
CA LYS A 152 8.17 -18.23 -3.67
C LYS A 152 9.65 -18.08 -4.04
N LYS A 153 10.52 -17.76 -3.09
CA LYS A 153 11.96 -17.60 -3.35
C LYS A 153 12.52 -18.84 -4.05
N GLY A 154 13.31 -18.63 -5.10
CA GLY A 154 13.91 -19.68 -5.92
C GLY A 154 13.05 -20.16 -7.10
N GLN A 155 11.80 -19.70 -7.23
CA GLN A 155 10.96 -19.96 -8.40
C GLN A 155 11.11 -18.88 -9.49
N GLY A 156 11.86 -17.82 -9.21
CA GLY A 156 11.94 -16.62 -10.05
C GLY A 156 10.61 -15.86 -10.11
N GLY A 157 10.66 -14.65 -10.67
CA GLY A 157 9.45 -13.90 -11.02
C GLY A 157 9.37 -12.49 -10.44
N LEU A 158 8.39 -11.77 -10.97
CA LEU A 158 8.09 -10.39 -10.66
C LEU A 158 6.69 -10.30 -10.06
N MET A 159 6.57 -9.70 -8.89
CA MET A 159 5.30 -9.32 -8.32
C MET A 159 5.01 -7.85 -8.62
N CYS A 160 3.86 -7.58 -9.25
CA CYS A 160 3.34 -6.24 -9.47
C CYS A 160 2.21 -5.97 -8.46
N VAL A 161 2.39 -4.99 -7.60
CA VAL A 161 1.45 -4.58 -6.56
C VAL A 161 0.74 -3.32 -7.04
N LEU A 162 -0.58 -3.39 -7.19
CA LEU A 162 -1.43 -2.28 -7.60
C LEU A 162 -2.10 -1.64 -6.38
N VAL A 163 -1.84 -0.36 -6.14
CA VAL A 163 -2.33 0.38 -4.96
C VAL A 163 -2.62 1.84 -5.30
N GLY A 164 -3.38 2.54 -4.45
CA GLY A 164 -3.55 3.99 -4.59
C GLY A 164 -2.22 4.74 -4.48
N GLY A 165 -2.06 5.84 -5.24
CA GLY A 165 -0.79 6.56 -5.35
C GLY A 165 -0.20 7.00 -4.00
N ASP A 166 -1.04 7.44 -3.06
CA ASP A 166 -0.56 7.86 -1.73
C ASP A 166 0.19 6.73 -0.98
N HIS A 167 -0.06 5.46 -1.29
CA HIS A 167 0.62 4.32 -0.64
C HIS A 167 2.07 4.15 -1.10
N VAL A 168 2.47 4.80 -2.19
CA VAL A 168 3.81 4.64 -2.81
C VAL A 168 4.55 5.96 -2.95
N LYS A 169 3.85 7.09 -2.85
CA LYS A 169 4.43 8.43 -2.91
C LYS A 169 5.50 8.61 -1.82
N TYR A 170 6.71 8.94 -2.24
CA TYR A 170 7.84 9.25 -1.36
C TYR A 170 8.28 8.05 -0.47
N GLN A 171 9.48 8.15 0.11
CA GLN A 171 10.20 7.03 0.73
C GLN A 171 9.70 6.53 2.12
N TYR A 172 8.38 6.45 2.36
CA TYR A 172 7.83 5.91 3.64
C TYR A 172 6.55 5.07 3.49
N GLY A 173 6.02 4.98 2.27
CA GLY A 173 4.92 4.08 1.93
C GLY A 173 5.35 2.62 1.82
N LEU A 174 4.66 1.85 0.96
CA LEU A 174 4.90 0.42 0.77
C LEU A 174 6.35 0.10 0.44
N ARG A 175 6.99 0.84 -0.47
CA ARG A 175 8.36 0.55 -0.91
C ARG A 175 9.34 0.46 0.26
N ALA A 176 9.44 1.51 1.07
CA ALA A 176 10.38 1.56 2.19
C ALA A 176 10.07 0.50 3.26
N ARG A 177 8.79 0.18 3.46
CA ARG A 177 8.38 -0.89 4.39
C ARG A 177 8.77 -2.26 3.87
N MET A 178 8.55 -2.54 2.58
CA MET A 178 8.96 -3.80 1.96
C MET A 178 10.48 -4.00 2.04
N GLU A 179 11.26 -2.96 1.71
CA GLU A 179 12.72 -3.00 1.82
C GLU A 179 13.17 -3.27 3.27
N ARG A 180 12.57 -2.58 4.25
CA ARG A 180 12.86 -2.83 5.68
C ARG A 180 12.50 -4.25 6.09
N LEU A 181 11.31 -4.73 5.72
CA LEU A 181 10.80 -6.04 6.10
C LEU A 181 11.63 -7.18 5.49
N ALA A 182 12.13 -7.01 4.27
CA ALA A 182 13.03 -7.97 3.62
C ALA A 182 14.40 -8.09 4.30
N MET A 183 14.84 -7.04 4.99
CA MET A 183 16.10 -6.98 5.74
C MET A 183 16.00 -7.54 7.16
N ARG A 184 14.82 -8.00 7.60
CA ARG A 184 14.64 -8.49 8.97
C ARG A 184 15.43 -9.78 9.22
N PRO A 185 15.93 -9.97 10.45
CA PRO A 185 16.50 -11.25 10.86
C PRO A 185 15.49 -12.39 10.64
N GLY A 186 15.94 -13.46 9.98
CA GLY A 186 15.11 -14.62 9.66
C GLY A 186 14.40 -14.55 8.30
N ASN A 187 14.41 -13.41 7.61
CA ASN A 187 13.94 -13.33 6.23
C ASN A 187 14.99 -13.90 5.26
N LYS A 188 14.56 -14.65 4.25
CA LYS A 188 15.45 -15.30 3.28
C LYS A 188 16.07 -14.34 2.26
N PHE A 189 15.56 -13.13 2.07
CA PHE A 189 16.08 -12.22 1.03
C PHE A 189 17.31 -11.42 1.46
N GLY A 190 17.25 -10.75 2.61
CA GLY A 190 18.20 -9.68 2.90
C GLY A 190 18.20 -8.64 1.77
N ARG A 191 19.39 -8.30 1.26
CA ARG A 191 19.58 -7.27 0.21
C ARG A 191 19.21 -7.75 -1.20
N GLU A 192 18.82 -9.01 -1.36
CA GLU A 192 18.47 -9.55 -2.68
C GLU A 192 17.13 -9.01 -3.19
N LEU A 193 16.18 -8.67 -2.32
CA LEU A 193 14.88 -8.18 -2.78
C LEU A 193 15.02 -6.79 -3.41
N GLN A 194 14.60 -6.65 -4.66
CA GLN A 194 14.55 -5.37 -5.36
C GLN A 194 13.12 -4.85 -5.40
N VAL A 195 12.93 -3.62 -4.92
CA VAL A 195 11.62 -2.95 -4.89
C VAL A 195 11.72 -1.61 -5.60
N ALA A 196 10.84 -1.41 -6.58
CA ALA A 196 10.74 -0.17 -7.33
C ALA A 196 9.29 0.32 -7.37
N SER A 197 9.10 1.63 -7.25
CA SER A 197 7.81 2.30 -7.34
C SER A 197 7.64 2.95 -8.72
N VAL A 198 6.50 2.68 -9.36
CA VAL A 198 6.13 3.25 -10.67
C VAL A 198 4.80 3.96 -10.52
N MET A 199 4.79 5.25 -10.81
CA MET A 199 3.57 6.05 -10.84
C MET A 199 2.96 6.04 -12.23
N LEU A 200 1.71 5.62 -12.32
CA LEU A 200 0.94 5.58 -13.55
C LEU A 200 0.15 6.86 -13.69
N ASN A 201 0.49 7.63 -14.72
CA ASN A 201 -0.14 8.89 -15.08
C ASN A 201 -0.32 9.87 -13.90
N PRO A 202 0.76 10.23 -13.18
CA PRO A 202 0.66 11.20 -12.10
C PRO A 202 0.29 12.58 -12.63
N GLY A 203 -0.63 13.28 -11.97
CA GLY A 203 -0.90 14.67 -12.25
C GLY A 203 0.25 15.58 -11.78
N PRO A 204 0.31 16.85 -12.24
CA PRO A 204 1.33 17.80 -11.78
C PRO A 204 1.38 17.97 -10.26
N GLY A 205 0.21 17.92 -9.59
CA GLY A 205 0.12 17.99 -8.13
C GLY A 205 0.61 16.74 -7.39
N ASP A 206 0.69 15.59 -8.07
CA ASP A 206 1.25 14.35 -7.51
C ASP A 206 2.77 14.35 -7.57
N ALA A 207 3.35 14.83 -8.69
CA ALA A 207 4.78 14.82 -8.95
C ALA A 207 5.54 16.00 -8.31
N LEU A 208 4.89 17.16 -8.15
CA LEU A 208 5.46 18.35 -7.55
C LEU A 208 4.48 18.97 -6.56
N SER A 209 4.80 18.91 -5.26
CA SER A 209 4.02 19.68 -4.28
C SER A 209 4.27 21.19 -4.49
N ARG A 210 3.27 22.02 -4.18
CA ARG A 210 3.38 23.49 -4.26
C ARG A 210 4.56 24.06 -3.46
N ASP A 211 5.08 23.30 -2.50
CA ASP A 211 6.16 23.68 -1.59
C ASP A 211 7.54 23.14 -2.03
N GLY A 212 7.69 22.78 -3.31
CA GLY A 212 8.96 22.29 -3.88
C GLY A 212 9.25 20.80 -3.58
N PRO A 213 10.44 20.27 -3.93
CA PRO A 213 10.77 18.86 -3.71
C PRO A 213 10.72 18.48 -2.23
N MET A 214 10.33 17.23 -1.95
CA MET A 214 10.39 16.73 -0.57
C MET A 214 11.86 16.57 -0.18
N MET A 215 12.25 17.12 0.96
CA MET A 215 13.62 17.03 1.47
C MET A 215 13.63 16.23 2.77
N ALA A 216 14.63 15.38 2.94
CA ALA A 216 14.93 14.73 4.21
C ALA A 216 16.45 14.69 4.44
N PRO A 217 16.91 14.68 5.71
CA PRO A 217 18.32 14.47 6.01
C PRO A 217 18.80 13.11 5.51
N GLY A 218 19.89 13.09 4.76
CA GLY A 218 20.61 11.89 4.38
C GLY A 218 21.44 11.34 5.55
N PRO A 219 22.04 10.13 5.39
CA PRO A 219 22.92 9.53 6.39
C PRO A 219 24.15 10.39 6.76
N ASP A 220 24.51 11.31 5.87
CA ASP A 220 25.60 12.29 5.98
C ASP A 220 25.13 13.62 6.62
N GLY A 221 23.86 13.73 7.01
CA GLY A 221 23.25 14.94 7.56
C GLY A 221 22.90 16.01 6.50
N GLN A 222 23.25 15.80 5.22
CA GLN A 222 22.90 16.72 4.14
C GLN A 222 21.44 16.51 3.71
N GLN A 223 20.74 17.59 3.34
CA GLN A 223 19.39 17.47 2.81
C GLN A 223 19.42 16.79 1.44
N LYS A 224 18.66 15.70 1.29
CA LYS A 224 18.49 14.98 0.02
C LYS A 224 17.05 15.13 -0.47
N VAL A 225 16.91 15.25 -1.78
CA VAL A 225 15.62 15.20 -2.44
C VAL A 225 15.08 13.77 -2.34
N ILE A 226 13.91 13.64 -1.75
CA ILE A 226 13.14 12.40 -1.72
C ILE A 226 12.32 12.36 -3.01
N GLN A 227 12.69 11.42 -3.88
CA GLN A 227 11.96 11.17 -5.11
C GLN A 227 10.53 10.74 -4.79
N PHE A 228 9.57 11.24 -5.56
CA PHE A 228 8.16 10.91 -5.37
C PHE A 228 7.84 9.46 -5.81
N SER A 229 8.54 8.97 -6.84
CA SER A 229 8.59 7.58 -7.29
C SER A 229 9.93 7.30 -7.98
N ASP A 230 10.28 6.02 -8.18
CA ASP A 230 11.50 5.65 -8.91
C ASP A 230 11.33 5.83 -10.42
N PHE A 231 10.12 5.57 -10.92
CA PHE A 231 9.76 5.75 -12.33
C PHE A 231 8.38 6.39 -12.48
N VAL A 232 8.19 7.03 -13.62
CA VAL A 232 6.90 7.57 -14.07
C VAL A 232 6.56 6.99 -15.42
N PHE A 233 5.31 6.55 -15.55
CA PHE A 233 4.72 6.19 -16.84
C PHE A 233 3.60 7.18 -17.13
N ALA A 234 3.77 8.04 -18.13
CA ALA A 234 2.75 9.00 -18.56
C ALA A 234 2.14 8.54 -19.88
N ARG A 235 0.81 8.71 -20.03
CA ARG A 235 0.11 8.54 -21.31
C ARG A 235 -0.25 9.93 -21.82
N GLU A 236 -0.19 10.12 -23.14
CA GLU A 236 -0.32 11.42 -23.79
C GLU A 236 -1.72 12.09 -23.62
N ASP A 237 -2.72 11.35 -23.12
CA ASP A 237 -4.14 11.74 -23.13
C ASP A 237 -4.89 11.59 -21.78
N ALA A 238 -4.20 11.42 -20.65
CA ALA A 238 -4.86 10.86 -19.48
C ALA A 238 -5.26 11.88 -18.39
N GLU A 239 -6.58 12.10 -18.29
CA GLU A 239 -7.29 12.76 -17.17
C GLU A 239 -7.57 11.80 -15.97
N SER A 240 -7.04 10.57 -15.93
CA SER A 240 -7.47 9.56 -14.95
C SER A 240 -6.53 9.36 -13.75
N GLU A 241 -7.10 9.36 -12.53
CA GLU A 241 -6.50 9.00 -11.23
C GLU A 241 -6.30 7.47 -11.06
N ALA A 242 -5.50 6.85 -11.93
CA ALA A 242 -5.29 5.39 -11.93
C ALA A 242 -4.30 4.91 -10.83
N PRO A 243 -4.42 3.65 -10.37
CA PRO A 243 -3.58 3.09 -9.31
C PRO A 243 -2.09 2.98 -9.72
N ALA A 244 -1.20 3.18 -8.74
CA ALA A 244 0.24 3.03 -8.89
C ALA A 244 0.69 1.56 -8.84
N ILE A 245 1.79 1.23 -9.52
CA ILE A 245 2.40 -0.11 -9.49
C ILE A 245 3.68 -0.07 -8.67
N VAL A 246 3.76 -0.85 -7.60
CA VAL A 246 5.05 -1.24 -6.99
C VAL A 246 5.49 -2.55 -7.62
N ARG A 247 6.71 -2.59 -8.15
CA ARG A 247 7.35 -3.80 -8.65
C ARG A 247 8.26 -4.37 -7.57
N VAL A 248 8.10 -5.66 -7.32
CA VAL A 248 8.85 -6.41 -6.32
C VAL A 248 9.44 -7.61 -7.03
N GLY A 249 10.74 -7.55 -7.30
CA GLY A 249 11.47 -8.56 -8.06
C GLY A 249 12.45 -9.31 -7.17
N VAL A 250 12.62 -10.61 -7.45
CA VAL A 250 13.81 -11.36 -7.05
C VAL A 250 14.79 -11.27 -8.22
N PRO A 251 16.08 -10.96 -8.02
CA PRO A 251 17.06 -10.93 -9.09
C PRO A 251 17.04 -12.26 -9.84
N ASP A 252 17.10 -12.20 -11.17
CA ASP A 252 17.37 -13.38 -11.98
C ASP A 252 18.75 -13.91 -11.58
N SER A 253 18.80 -15.21 -11.27
CA SER A 253 19.99 -15.94 -10.80
C SER A 253 21.13 -15.90 -11.80
#